data_AF-A0A2W0A077-F1
#
_entry.id   AF-A0A2W0A077-F1
#
_cell.length_a   1.000
_cell.length_b   1.000
_cell.length_c   1.000
_cell.angle_alpha   90.00
_cell.angle_beta   90.00
_cell.angle_gamma   90.00
#
_symmetry.space_group_name_H-M   'P 1'
#
loop_
_entity.id
_entity.type
_entity.pdbx_description
1 polymer ?
#
loop_
_entity_poly.entity_id
_entity_poly.type
_entity_poly.pdbx_seq_one_letter_code
_entity_poly.pdbx_strand_id
1 'polypeptide(L)'
;MTDPNNPKDFVTGVDSNAKREPRRVVFVTRRTSPQVKVADEPVVQTFPEVLFRALVAIEVLAIALVWMALLFNAPLEGIADPSHTPNPAKAPWYFLGLQEMLHYFPPVVAGVLVPGLVVMALIVIPYFNINIEAEGLFLKGRARRLRIFYVVIVALSVFLFVFHVIVALVPTLIVAAFMVVAAQSSPQSPSAFRRYLASKPLSYWIMTWFLIELAVLTGVGTFFRGPGWAWVWPWKS
;
A
#
# COMPACT_ATOMS: atom_id res chain seq x y z
N MET A 1 -14.42 -0.02 -43.67
CA MET A 1 -15.21 -0.25 -44.90
C MET A 1 -16.34 -1.19 -44.54
N THR A 2 -17.54 -0.65 -44.35
CA THR A 2 -18.77 -1.39 -44.01
C THR A 2 -19.67 -1.39 -45.23
N ASP A 3 -20.11 -2.57 -45.63
CA ASP A 3 -21.05 -2.81 -46.73
C ASP A 3 -22.35 -2.01 -46.51
N PRO A 4 -22.78 -1.15 -47.46
CA PRO A 4 -23.99 -0.34 -47.35
C PRO A 4 -25.31 -1.15 -47.38
N ASN A 5 -25.27 -2.44 -47.74
CA ASN A 5 -26.47 -3.23 -48.04
C ASN A 5 -26.92 -4.23 -46.96
N ASN A 6 -26.39 -4.13 -45.73
CA ASN A 6 -26.87 -4.98 -44.63
C ASN A 6 -27.21 -4.16 -43.38
N PRO A 7 -28.41 -3.56 -43.30
CA PRO A 7 -28.90 -3.03 -42.04
C PRO A 7 -29.14 -4.24 -41.13
N LYS A 8 -28.22 -4.48 -40.19
CA LYS A 8 -28.50 -5.42 -39.09
C LYS A 8 -29.62 -4.81 -38.27
N ASP A 9 -30.83 -5.30 -38.52
CA ASP A 9 -32.05 -4.88 -37.86
C ASP A 9 -31.98 -5.39 -36.40
N PHE A 10 -31.50 -4.54 -35.49
CA PHE A 10 -31.48 -4.86 -34.08
C PHE A 10 -32.89 -4.66 -33.52
N VAL A 11 -33.70 -5.72 -33.57
CA VAL A 11 -35.02 -5.74 -32.94
C VAL A 11 -34.84 -5.82 -31.43
N THR A 12 -35.27 -4.79 -30.71
CA THR A 12 -35.32 -4.82 -29.25
C THR A 12 -36.56 -5.58 -28.79
N GLY A 13 -36.38 -6.80 -28.29
CA GLY A 13 -37.42 -7.58 -27.61
C GLY A 13 -37.44 -7.29 -26.12
N VAL A 14 -38.62 -7.30 -25.50
CA VAL A 14 -38.75 -7.33 -24.04
C VAL A 14 -38.87 -8.79 -23.62
N ASP A 15 -37.76 -9.52 -23.61
CA ASP A 15 -37.71 -10.90 -23.11
C ASP A 15 -36.90 -10.98 -21.81
N SER A 16 -37.41 -11.73 -20.84
CA SER A 16 -36.82 -11.88 -19.51
C SER A 16 -35.76 -13.00 -19.46
N ASN A 17 -35.70 -13.85 -20.49
CA ASN A 17 -34.86 -15.04 -20.51
C ASN A 17 -33.38 -14.73 -20.84
N ALA A 18 -32.54 -14.72 -19.80
CA ALA A 18 -31.12 -14.36 -19.88
C ALA A 18 -30.25 -15.28 -20.77
N LYS A 19 -30.71 -16.48 -21.12
CA LYS A 19 -29.95 -17.40 -21.98
C LYS A 19 -30.12 -17.12 -23.48
N ARG A 20 -31.21 -16.46 -23.88
CA ARG A 20 -31.52 -16.18 -25.30
C ARG A 20 -30.94 -14.85 -25.78
N GLU A 21 -30.90 -13.84 -24.92
CA GLU A 21 -30.42 -12.50 -25.27
C GLU A 21 -29.28 -12.06 -24.34
N PRO A 22 -28.02 -12.28 -24.73
CA PRO A 22 -26.87 -11.92 -23.89
C PRO A 22 -26.58 -10.41 -23.85
N ARG A 23 -27.20 -9.59 -24.72
CA ARG A 23 -27.00 -8.13 -24.79
C ARG A 23 -28.30 -7.40 -24.45
N ARG A 24 -28.29 -6.67 -23.32
CA ARG A 24 -29.42 -5.85 -22.85
C ARG A 24 -29.09 -4.36 -22.98
N VAL A 25 -30.01 -3.59 -23.54
CA VAL A 25 -29.91 -2.12 -23.58
C VAL A 25 -30.70 -1.56 -22.40
N VAL A 26 -30.00 -0.97 -21.43
CA VAL A 26 -30.63 -0.39 -20.22
C VAL A 26 -30.64 1.12 -20.34
N PHE A 27 -31.83 1.73 -20.28
CA PHE A 27 -31.98 3.18 -20.16
C PHE A 27 -31.71 3.61 -18.72
N VAL A 28 -30.47 4.06 -18.45
CA VAL A 28 -30.11 4.63 -17.16
C VAL A 28 -30.51 6.12 -17.15
N THR A 29 -31.54 6.45 -16.36
CA THR A 29 -31.88 7.85 -16.11
C THR A 29 -30.78 8.49 -15.24
N ARG A 30 -30.21 9.59 -15.71
CA ARG A 30 -29.12 10.32 -15.02
C ARG A 30 -29.61 10.87 -13.68
N ARG A 31 -29.45 10.10 -12.61
CA ARG A 31 -29.11 10.67 -11.29
C ARG A 31 -27.62 10.44 -11.10
N THR A 32 -26.85 11.49 -11.32
CA THR A 32 -25.40 11.49 -11.18
C THR A 32 -25.04 11.37 -9.70
N SER A 33 -24.93 10.13 -9.21
CA SER A 33 -24.02 9.84 -8.11
C SER A 33 -22.59 10.18 -8.57
N PRO A 34 -21.66 10.53 -7.67
CA PRO A 34 -20.28 10.82 -8.04
C PRO A 34 -19.63 9.52 -8.54
N GLN A 35 -19.85 9.19 -9.81
CA GLN A 35 -19.22 8.06 -10.45
C GLN A 35 -17.75 8.39 -10.59
N VAL A 36 -16.93 7.65 -9.83
CA VAL A 36 -15.57 7.26 -10.21
C VAL A 36 -15.54 7.15 -11.73
N LYS A 37 -14.63 7.86 -12.40
CA LYS A 37 -14.47 7.83 -13.86
C LYS A 37 -14.69 6.40 -14.34
N VAL A 38 -15.85 6.14 -14.94
CA VAL A 38 -16.20 4.79 -15.40
C VAL A 38 -15.30 4.56 -16.60
N ALA A 39 -14.13 3.97 -16.35
CA ALA A 39 -13.43 3.29 -17.42
C ALA A 39 -14.36 2.16 -17.85
N ASP A 40 -14.68 2.13 -19.14
CA ASP A 40 -15.43 1.03 -19.75
C ASP A 40 -14.49 -0.18 -19.76
N GLU A 41 -14.33 -0.81 -18.59
CA GLU A 41 -13.51 -1.99 -18.42
C GLU A 41 -14.28 -3.20 -18.94
N PRO A 42 -13.61 -4.12 -19.64
CA PRO A 42 -14.26 -5.32 -20.13
C PRO A 42 -14.79 -6.15 -18.95
N VAL A 43 -16.11 -6.23 -18.83
CA VAL A 43 -16.77 -7.02 -17.79
C VAL A 43 -16.84 -8.50 -18.18
N VAL A 44 -16.60 -9.38 -17.22
CA VAL A 44 -16.74 -10.83 -17.37
C VAL A 44 -17.75 -11.37 -16.35
N GLN A 45 -18.42 -12.46 -16.69
CA GLN A 45 -19.35 -13.11 -15.76
C GLN A 45 -18.60 -13.64 -14.53
N THR A 46 -19.11 -13.37 -13.33
CA THR A 46 -18.48 -13.84 -12.08
C THR A 46 -18.38 -15.36 -12.05
N PHE A 47 -19.42 -16.04 -12.51
CA PHE A 47 -19.43 -17.49 -12.71
C PHE A 47 -19.53 -17.81 -14.20
N PRO A 48 -18.68 -18.71 -14.74
CA PRO A 48 -17.63 -19.46 -14.05
C PRO A 48 -16.27 -18.74 -14.00
N GLU A 49 -16.10 -17.63 -14.72
CA GLU A 49 -14.78 -17.07 -15.06
C GLU A 49 -13.98 -16.62 -13.82
N VAL A 50 -14.55 -15.76 -12.97
CA VAL A 50 -13.84 -15.26 -11.77
C VAL A 50 -13.58 -16.38 -10.78
N LEU A 51 -14.55 -17.29 -10.60
CA LEU A 51 -14.41 -18.44 -9.71
C LEU A 51 -13.27 -19.37 -10.16
N PHE A 52 -13.18 -19.65 -11.46
CA PHE A 52 -12.12 -20.49 -12.01
C PHE A 52 -10.74 -19.83 -11.84
N ARG A 53 -10.63 -18.53 -12.15
CA ARG A 53 -9.39 -17.75 -11.91
C ARG A 53 -8.98 -17.75 -10.45
N ALA A 54 -9.94 -17.58 -9.52
CA ALA A 54 -9.68 -17.61 -8.10
C ALA A 54 -9.21 -19.00 -7.63
N LEU A 55 -9.83 -20.07 -8.12
CA LEU A 55 -9.43 -21.45 -7.81
C LEU A 55 -8.01 -21.72 -8.29
N VAL A 56 -7.67 -21.36 -9.53
CA VAL A 56 -6.31 -21.48 -10.06
C VAL A 56 -5.32 -20.68 -9.21
N ALA A 57 -5.65 -19.45 -8.82
CA ALA A 57 -4.79 -18.63 -7.97
C ALA A 57 -4.56 -19.26 -6.59
N ILE A 58 -5.60 -19.83 -5.97
CA ILE A 58 -5.53 -20.55 -4.69
C ILE A 58 -4.64 -21.79 -4.83
N GLU A 59 -4.82 -22.59 -5.88
CA GLU A 59 -4.01 -23.80 -6.09
C GLU A 59 -2.53 -23.46 -6.33
N VAL A 60 -2.25 -22.45 -7.17
CA VAL A 60 -0.88 -21.98 -7.37
C VAL A 60 -0.26 -21.47 -6.07
N LEU A 61 -1.01 -20.73 -5.25
CA LEU A 61 -0.55 -20.26 -3.95
C LEU A 61 -0.30 -21.43 -2.99
N ALA A 62 -1.20 -22.41 -2.94
CA ALA A 62 -1.05 -23.61 -2.11
C ALA A 62 0.19 -24.42 -2.51
N ILE A 63 0.39 -24.65 -3.80
CA ILE A 63 1.59 -25.30 -4.34
C ILE A 63 2.85 -24.53 -3.94
N ALA A 64 2.86 -23.20 -4.09
CA ALA A 64 3.99 -22.37 -3.68
C ALA A 64 4.29 -22.45 -2.17
N LEU A 65 3.25 -22.46 -1.32
CA LEU A 65 3.40 -22.60 0.12
C LEU A 65 3.92 -24.00 0.51
N VAL A 66 3.44 -25.07 -0.14
CA VAL A 66 3.95 -26.43 0.08
C VAL A 66 5.40 -26.52 -0.33
N TRP A 67 5.79 -26.00 -1.50
CA TRP A 67 7.18 -25.96 -1.92
C TRP A 67 8.06 -25.19 -0.94
N MET A 68 7.61 -24.04 -0.44
CA MET A 68 8.32 -23.29 0.59
C MET A 68 8.52 -24.13 1.86
N ALA A 69 7.48 -24.82 2.33
CA ALA A 69 7.55 -25.66 3.52
C ALA A 69 8.47 -26.89 3.35
N LEU A 70 8.61 -27.42 2.13
CA LEU A 70 9.53 -28.52 1.82
C LEU A 70 10.98 -28.05 1.76
N LEU A 71 11.23 -26.82 1.32
CA LEU A 71 12.58 -26.27 1.17
C LEU A 71 13.10 -25.61 2.47
N PHE A 72 12.20 -25.06 3.29
CA PHE A 72 12.55 -24.29 4.49
C PHE A 72 11.78 -24.81 5.71
N ASN A 73 12.50 -25.41 6.65
CA ASN A 73 11.93 -25.81 7.93
C ASN A 73 11.60 -24.57 8.77
N ALA A 74 10.44 -24.59 9.42
CA ALA A 74 10.08 -23.57 10.39
C ALA A 74 10.99 -23.70 11.63
N PRO A 75 11.68 -22.62 12.07
CA PRO A 75 12.45 -22.64 13.30
C PRO A 75 11.50 -22.58 14.50
N LEU A 76 10.98 -23.73 14.91
CA LEU A 76 10.14 -23.86 16.10
C LEU A 76 11.04 -24.01 17.34
N GLU A 77 10.77 -23.20 18.36
CA GLU A 77 11.40 -23.34 19.67
C GLU A 77 10.80 -24.54 20.43
N GLY A 78 11.42 -24.88 21.57
CA GLY A 78 10.90 -25.91 22.48
C GLY A 78 9.55 -25.53 23.10
N ILE A 79 9.02 -26.44 23.91
CA ILE A 79 7.82 -26.17 24.71
C ILE A 79 8.10 -24.97 25.64
N ALA A 80 7.12 -24.07 25.77
CA ALA A 80 7.27 -22.86 26.55
C ALA A 80 7.65 -23.13 28.02
N ASP A 81 8.68 -22.43 28.50
CA ASP A 81 9.16 -22.48 29.88
C ASP A 81 9.07 -21.07 30.52
N PRO A 82 8.22 -20.86 31.54
CA PRO A 82 8.09 -19.57 32.22
C PRO A 82 9.37 -19.10 32.92
N SER A 83 10.31 -20.00 33.20
CA SER A 83 11.58 -19.69 33.88
C SER A 83 12.71 -19.30 32.92
N HIS A 84 12.50 -19.45 31.60
CA HIS A 84 13.49 -19.15 30.58
C HIS A 84 12.94 -18.18 29.52
N THR A 85 13.52 -16.98 29.43
CA THR A 85 13.18 -16.02 28.37
C THR A 85 14.22 -16.11 27.24
N PRO A 86 13.82 -16.41 26.00
CA PRO A 86 14.75 -16.47 24.87
C PRO A 86 15.38 -15.10 24.61
N ASN A 87 16.66 -15.10 24.25
CA ASN A 87 17.41 -13.88 23.98
C ASN A 87 18.19 -13.98 22.65
N PRO A 88 17.83 -13.23 21.59
CA PRO A 88 16.73 -12.25 21.53
C PRO A 88 15.37 -12.90 21.27
N ALA A 89 14.34 -12.46 22.00
CA ALA A 89 12.95 -12.78 21.66
C ALA A 89 12.51 -11.93 20.45
N LYS A 90 12.50 -12.52 19.24
CA LYS A 90 12.04 -11.85 18.01
C LYS A 90 10.57 -12.16 17.74
N ALA A 91 9.79 -11.12 17.45
CA ALA A 91 8.42 -11.26 16.98
C ALA A 91 8.40 -11.85 15.55
N PRO A 92 7.25 -12.40 15.12
CA PRO A 92 7.03 -12.76 13.72
C PRO A 92 7.33 -11.58 12.78
N TRP A 93 7.81 -11.87 11.57
CA TRP A 93 8.33 -10.87 10.63
C TRP A 93 7.37 -9.71 10.36
N TYR A 94 6.05 -9.96 10.34
CA TYR A 94 5.02 -8.93 10.11
C TYR A 94 4.84 -7.97 11.30
N PHE A 95 5.32 -8.32 12.49
CA PHE A 95 5.38 -7.45 13.68
C PHE A 95 6.78 -6.94 13.99
N LEU A 96 7.80 -7.42 13.29
CA LEU A 96 9.19 -7.10 13.61
C LEU A 96 9.51 -5.62 13.42
N GLY A 97 8.91 -4.96 12.43
CA GLY A 97 9.02 -3.50 12.28
C GLY A 97 8.42 -2.72 13.46
N LEU A 98 7.30 -3.20 14.02
CA LEU A 98 6.71 -2.62 15.24
C LEU A 98 7.60 -2.86 16.46
N GLN A 99 8.20 -4.04 16.57
CA GLN A 99 9.15 -4.37 17.62
C GLN A 99 10.40 -3.48 17.56
N GLU A 100 10.90 -3.22 16.36
CA GLU A 100 12.02 -2.29 16.16
C GLU A 100 11.63 -0.87 16.60
N MET A 101 10.39 -0.43 16.36
CA MET A 101 9.90 0.85 16.87
C MET A 101 9.81 0.90 18.40
N LEU A 102 9.44 -0.21 19.05
CA LEU A 102 9.40 -0.34 20.52
C LEU A 102 10.78 -0.21 21.19
N HIS A 103 11.87 -0.42 20.44
CA HIS A 103 13.22 -0.19 20.95
C HIS A 103 13.54 1.30 21.10
N TYR A 104 12.97 2.16 20.25
CA TYR A 104 13.27 3.60 20.25
C TYR A 104 12.31 4.44 21.10
N PHE A 105 11.06 4.02 21.20
CA PHE A 105 10.02 4.77 21.90
C PHE A 105 9.52 4.04 23.14
N PRO A 106 8.99 4.76 24.14
CA PRO A 106 8.32 4.13 25.27
C PRO A 106 7.25 3.13 24.79
N PRO A 107 7.08 1.96 25.44
CA PRO A 107 6.16 0.91 24.98
C PRO A 107 4.73 1.37 24.76
N VAL A 108 4.25 2.30 25.59
CA VAL A 108 2.91 2.90 25.44
C VAL A 108 2.79 3.69 24.13
N VAL A 109 3.84 4.43 23.76
CA VAL A 109 3.83 5.25 22.54
C VAL A 109 3.88 4.36 21.31
N ALA A 110 4.86 3.48 21.21
CA ALA A 110 5.05 2.65 20.02
C ALA A 110 4.05 1.50 19.91
N GLY A 111 3.66 0.87 21.03
CA GLY A 111 2.79 -0.30 21.02
C GLY A 111 1.29 0.02 21.04
N VAL A 112 0.89 1.14 21.65
CA VAL A 112 -0.54 1.47 21.85
C VAL A 112 -0.93 2.73 21.09
N LEU A 113 -0.27 3.87 21.36
CA LEU A 113 -0.69 5.16 20.81
C LEU A 113 -0.53 5.22 19.29
N VAL A 114 0.63 4.85 18.74
CA VAL A 114 0.88 4.94 17.29
C VAL A 114 -0.05 4.01 16.49
N PRO A 115 -0.14 2.70 16.76
CA PRO A 115 -1.09 1.82 16.07
C PRO A 115 -2.54 2.24 16.30
N GLY A 116 -2.89 2.65 17.52
CA GLY A 116 -4.22 3.16 17.84
C GLY A 116 -4.60 4.39 17.03
N LEU A 117 -3.69 5.35 16.86
CA LEU A 117 -3.89 6.52 16.01
C LEU A 117 -4.06 6.15 14.54
N VAL A 118 -3.33 5.16 14.03
CA VAL A 118 -3.50 4.67 12.65
C VAL A 118 -4.88 4.06 12.44
N VAL A 119 -5.33 3.19 13.36
CA VAL A 119 -6.67 2.59 13.30
C VAL A 119 -7.75 3.66 13.40
N MET A 120 -7.61 4.59 14.35
CA MET A 120 -8.54 5.72 14.49
C MET A 120 -8.57 6.59 13.24
N ALA A 121 -7.41 6.87 12.62
CA ALA A 121 -7.35 7.59 11.35
C ALA A 121 -8.11 6.86 10.24
N LEU A 122 -7.94 5.54 10.10
CA LEU A 122 -8.66 4.74 9.11
C LEU A 122 -10.18 4.75 9.33
N ILE A 123 -10.63 4.74 10.60
CA ILE A 123 -12.06 4.87 10.96
C ILE A 123 -12.58 6.27 10.60
N VAL A 124 -11.79 7.31 10.85
CA VAL A 124 -12.20 8.71 10.75
C VAL A 124 -12.15 9.26 9.32
N ILE A 125 -11.18 8.82 8.50
CA ILE A 125 -11.02 9.24 7.09
C ILE A 125 -12.33 9.23 6.28
N PRO A 126 -13.16 8.17 6.26
CA PRO A 126 -14.38 8.14 5.45
C PRO A 126 -15.45 9.17 5.87
N TYR A 127 -15.37 9.72 7.09
CA TYR A 127 -16.33 10.74 7.56
C TYR A 127 -15.96 12.16 7.15
N PHE A 128 -14.75 12.38 6.65
CA PHE A 128 -14.33 13.67 6.13
C PHE A 128 -14.39 13.67 4.61
N ASN A 129 -14.93 14.75 4.04
CA ASN A 129 -14.90 15.02 2.59
C ASN A 129 -13.48 15.43 2.16
N ILE A 130 -12.49 14.56 2.39
CA ILE A 130 -11.16 14.70 1.85
C ILE A 130 -11.25 14.30 0.39
N ASN A 131 -11.39 15.28 -0.51
CA ASN A 131 -11.29 15.05 -1.93
C ASN A 131 -9.82 14.74 -2.27
N ILE A 132 -9.39 13.50 -1.98
CA ILE A 132 -8.11 12.97 -2.45
C ILE A 132 -8.28 12.72 -3.94
N GLU A 133 -8.21 13.81 -4.71
CA GLU A 133 -8.15 13.73 -6.17
C GLU A 133 -7.01 12.78 -6.52
N ALA A 134 -7.25 11.83 -7.43
CA ALA A 134 -6.22 10.95 -7.98
C ALA A 134 -5.22 11.72 -8.90
N GLU A 135 -5.08 13.02 -8.68
CA GLU A 135 -4.18 13.92 -9.38
C GLU A 135 -2.92 14.15 -8.54
N GLY A 136 -1.86 14.61 -9.21
CA GLY A 136 -0.57 14.86 -8.58
C GLY A 136 -0.64 15.81 -7.38
N LEU A 137 0.01 15.41 -6.27
CA LEU A 137 0.00 16.16 -5.02
C LEU A 137 0.40 17.63 -5.18
N PHE A 138 1.36 17.96 -6.04
CA PHE A 138 1.88 19.32 -6.17
C PHE A 138 1.33 20.12 -7.36
N LEU A 139 0.35 19.57 -8.10
CA LEU A 139 -0.21 20.22 -9.29
C LEU A 139 -1.15 21.39 -8.95
N LYS A 140 -1.94 21.26 -7.89
CA LYS A 140 -2.84 22.32 -7.40
C LYS A 140 -2.30 22.95 -6.12
N GLY A 141 -2.41 24.27 -5.98
CA GLY A 141 -2.01 24.96 -4.75
C GLY A 141 -0.55 24.74 -4.33
N ARG A 142 0.35 24.60 -5.32
CA ARG A 142 1.74 24.16 -5.15
C ARG A 142 2.48 24.87 -4.01
N ALA A 143 2.41 26.19 -3.93
CA ALA A 143 3.11 26.96 -2.89
C ALA A 143 2.64 26.58 -1.47
N ARG A 144 1.33 26.45 -1.26
CA ARG A 144 0.76 26.05 0.04
C ARG A 144 1.12 24.60 0.37
N ARG A 145 0.97 23.68 -0.59
CA ARG A 145 1.27 22.26 -0.38
C ARG A 145 2.75 22.00 -0.14
N LEU A 146 3.64 22.71 -0.83
CA LEU A 146 5.09 22.68 -0.58
C LEU A 146 5.44 23.20 0.81
N ARG A 147 4.83 24.32 1.24
CA ARG A 147 5.06 24.85 2.59
C ARG A 147 4.64 23.83 3.66
N ILE A 148 3.45 23.25 3.53
CA ILE A 148 2.97 22.20 4.44
C ILE A 148 3.92 21.00 4.41
N PHE A 149 4.30 20.53 3.23
CA PHE A 149 5.23 19.42 3.06
C PHE A 149 6.57 19.70 3.77
N TYR A 150 7.20 20.86 3.56
CA TYR A 150 8.46 21.20 4.20
C TYR A 150 8.33 21.32 5.73
N VAL A 151 7.25 21.92 6.22
CA VAL A 151 6.99 21.99 7.67
C VAL A 151 6.85 20.58 8.26
N VAL A 152 6.05 19.72 7.64
CA VAL A 152 5.81 18.36 8.12
C VAL A 152 7.09 17.53 8.05
N ILE A 153 7.83 17.56 6.94
CA ILE A 153 9.04 16.75 6.82
C ILE A 153 10.14 17.24 7.75
N VAL A 154 10.32 18.55 7.93
CA VAL A 154 11.31 19.08 8.89
C VAL A 154 10.89 18.72 10.32
N ALA A 155 9.62 18.89 10.69
CA ALA A 155 9.14 18.50 12.01
C ALA A 155 9.33 16.99 12.27
N LEU A 156 8.99 16.14 11.30
CA LEU A 156 9.18 14.70 11.39
C LEU A 156 10.67 14.33 11.46
N SER A 157 11.52 14.92 10.63
CA SER A 157 12.96 14.66 10.65
C SER A 157 13.61 15.11 11.95
N VAL A 158 13.24 16.28 12.48
CA VAL A 158 13.70 16.75 13.80
C VAL A 158 13.23 15.80 14.90
N PHE A 159 11.96 15.39 14.88
CA PHE A 159 11.44 14.39 15.82
C PHE A 159 12.24 13.09 15.77
N LEU A 160 12.41 12.48 14.59
CA LEU A 160 13.16 11.24 14.44
C LEU A 160 14.63 11.39 14.86
N PHE A 161 15.25 12.55 14.59
CA PHE A 161 16.61 12.84 15.00
C PHE A 161 16.74 12.97 16.53
N VAL A 162 15.83 13.71 17.18
CA VAL A 162 15.82 13.91 18.64
C VAL A 162 15.63 12.59 19.39
N PHE A 163 14.80 11.70 18.87
CA PHE A 163 14.60 10.35 19.43
C PHE A 163 15.65 9.33 18.93
N HIS A 164 16.70 9.77 18.23
CA HIS A 164 17.77 8.93 17.68
C HIS A 164 17.29 7.75 16.81
N VAL A 165 16.15 7.91 16.13
CA VAL A 165 15.55 6.90 15.25
C VAL A 165 16.12 7.03 13.84
N ILE A 166 17.43 6.83 13.73
CA ILE A 166 18.17 7.02 12.46
C ILE A 166 17.66 6.05 11.38
N VAL A 167 17.29 4.84 11.79
CA VAL A 167 16.78 3.79 10.90
C VAL A 167 15.51 4.21 10.16
N ALA A 168 14.64 5.03 10.78
CA ALA A 168 13.46 5.59 10.13
C ALA A 168 13.76 6.95 9.45
N LEU A 169 14.70 7.72 9.98
CA LEU A 169 15.06 9.03 9.40
C LEU A 169 15.57 8.90 7.97
N VAL A 170 16.47 7.95 7.70
CA VAL A 170 17.06 7.75 6.37
C VAL A 170 16.01 7.46 5.28
N PRO A 171 15.14 6.43 5.40
CA PRO A 171 14.09 6.17 4.42
C PRO A 171 13.10 7.33 4.29
N THR A 172 12.74 7.99 5.40
CA THR A 172 11.92 9.21 5.38
C THR A 172 12.54 10.30 4.49
N LEU A 173 13.84 10.57 4.62
CA LEU A 173 14.55 11.56 3.80
C LEU A 173 14.65 11.14 2.33
N ILE A 174 14.81 9.85 2.05
CA ILE A 174 14.83 9.33 0.67
C ILE A 174 13.47 9.59 -0.01
N VAL A 175 12.37 9.25 0.65
CA VAL A 175 11.02 9.50 0.10
C VAL A 175 10.78 11.00 -0.04
N ALA A 176 11.20 11.80 0.94
CA ALA A 176 11.11 13.25 0.85
C ALA A 176 11.89 13.82 -0.35
N ALA A 177 13.09 13.30 -0.64
CA ALA A 177 13.85 13.69 -1.82
C ALA A 177 13.08 13.39 -3.11
N PHE A 178 12.46 12.20 -3.22
CA PHE A 178 11.60 11.88 -4.36
C PHE A 178 10.37 12.78 -4.44
N MET A 179 9.77 13.16 -3.30
CA MET A 179 8.66 14.11 -3.25
C MET A 179 9.08 15.52 -3.69
N VAL A 180 10.29 15.96 -3.35
CA VAL A 180 10.85 17.24 -3.83
C VAL A 180 11.04 17.20 -5.34
N VAL A 181 11.59 16.11 -5.89
CA VAL A 181 11.70 15.91 -7.34
C VAL A 181 10.32 15.92 -7.99
N ALA A 182 9.33 15.25 -7.39
CA ALA A 182 7.95 15.26 -7.86
C ALA A 182 7.35 16.66 -7.85
N ALA A 183 7.59 17.42 -6.78
CA ALA A 183 7.13 18.78 -6.66
C ALA A 183 7.76 19.69 -7.70
N GLN A 184 9.03 19.50 -8.05
CA GLN A 184 9.73 20.26 -9.08
C GLN A 184 9.33 19.86 -10.51
N SER A 185 8.69 18.71 -10.68
CA SER A 185 8.31 18.16 -11.98
C SER A 185 6.94 18.66 -12.44
N SER A 186 6.71 18.60 -13.76
CA SER A 186 5.42 18.89 -14.38
C SER A 186 4.95 17.70 -15.24
N PRO A 187 3.63 17.56 -15.49
CA PRO A 187 3.11 16.52 -16.39
C PRO A 187 3.63 16.59 -17.83
N GLN A 188 4.16 17.75 -18.24
CA GLN A 188 4.75 17.99 -19.56
C GLN A 188 6.28 17.82 -19.58
N SER A 189 6.90 17.35 -18.49
CA SER A 189 8.35 17.16 -18.42
C SER A 189 8.86 16.15 -19.47
N PRO A 190 10.02 16.38 -20.11
CA PRO A 190 10.57 15.46 -21.12
C PRO A 190 10.91 14.08 -20.54
N SER A 191 11.43 14.03 -19.30
CA SER A 191 11.73 12.77 -18.62
C SER A 191 10.46 12.01 -18.20
N ALA A 192 10.35 10.74 -18.62
CA ALA A 192 9.26 9.84 -18.24
C ALA A 192 9.18 9.64 -16.72
N PHE A 193 10.33 9.54 -16.04
CA PHE A 193 10.39 9.39 -14.59
C PHE A 193 9.82 10.59 -13.84
N ARG A 194 10.16 11.81 -14.27
CA ARG A 194 9.62 13.05 -13.67
C ARG A 194 8.12 13.19 -13.89
N ARG A 195 7.61 12.82 -15.07
CA ARG A 195 6.16 12.77 -15.33
C ARG A 195 5.46 11.76 -14.44
N TYR A 196 6.04 10.57 -14.27
CA TYR A 196 5.51 9.54 -13.39
C TYR A 196 5.37 10.07 -11.96
N LEU A 197 6.42 10.65 -11.38
CA LEU A 197 6.38 11.20 -10.02
C LEU A 197 5.40 12.37 -9.87
N ALA A 198 5.35 13.29 -10.85
CA ALA A 198 4.45 14.44 -10.82
C ALA A 198 2.96 14.06 -10.81
N SER A 199 2.62 12.89 -11.38
CA SER A 199 1.23 12.39 -11.43
C SER A 199 0.75 11.73 -10.15
N LYS A 200 1.63 11.50 -9.15
CA LYS A 200 1.28 10.70 -7.98
C LYS A 200 0.46 11.47 -6.94
N PRO A 201 -0.68 10.91 -6.49
CA PRO A 201 -1.51 11.51 -5.45
C PRO A 201 -0.85 11.39 -4.06
N LEU A 202 -1.40 12.10 -3.07
CA LEU A 202 -0.92 12.07 -1.69
C LEU A 202 -0.89 10.65 -1.11
N SER A 203 -1.94 9.86 -1.36
CA SER A 203 -2.08 8.49 -0.85
C SER A 203 -0.95 7.57 -1.31
N TYR A 204 -0.49 7.74 -2.55
CA TYR A 204 0.66 7.02 -3.08
C TYR A 204 1.91 7.32 -2.24
N TRP A 205 2.20 8.59 -1.97
CA TRP A 205 3.36 8.99 -1.18
C TRP A 205 3.32 8.49 0.26
N ILE A 206 2.15 8.59 0.92
CA ILE A 206 1.96 8.08 2.28
C ILE A 206 2.16 6.56 2.31
N MET A 207 1.57 5.83 1.37
CA MET A 207 1.70 4.37 1.28
C MET A 207 3.14 3.96 0.97
N THR A 208 3.81 4.63 0.02
CA THR A 208 5.22 4.37 -0.31
C THR A 208 6.12 4.64 0.89
N TRP A 209 5.92 5.74 1.61
CA TRP A 209 6.65 6.01 2.85
C TRP A 209 6.43 4.90 3.88
N PHE A 210 5.17 4.56 4.16
CA PHE A 210 4.81 3.51 5.13
C PHE A 210 5.42 2.15 4.78
N LEU A 211 5.35 1.73 3.52
CA LEU A 211 5.91 0.44 3.08
C LEU A 211 7.43 0.42 3.12
N ILE A 212 8.10 1.53 2.79
CA ILE A 212 9.56 1.64 2.89
C ILE A 212 9.98 1.59 4.36
N GLU A 213 9.31 2.34 5.25
CA GLU A 213 9.56 2.29 6.70
C GLU A 213 9.37 0.88 7.24
N LEU A 214 8.25 0.23 6.91
CA LEU A 214 7.97 -1.15 7.33
C LEU A 214 9.06 -2.12 6.84
N ALA A 215 9.47 -2.02 5.58
CA ALA A 215 10.50 -2.88 5.01
C ALA A 215 11.88 -2.65 5.66
N VAL A 216 12.27 -1.38 5.87
CA VAL A 216 13.55 -1.03 6.49
C VAL A 216 13.57 -1.46 7.95
N LEU A 217 12.55 -1.15 8.74
CA LEU A 217 12.46 -1.54 10.15
C LEU A 217 12.43 -3.06 10.31
N THR A 218 11.68 -3.77 9.46
CA THR A 218 11.66 -5.24 9.45
C THR A 218 13.02 -5.82 9.09
N GLY A 219 13.69 -5.25 8.07
CA GLY A 219 15.04 -5.65 7.68
C GLY A 219 16.06 -5.44 8.78
N VAL A 220 16.01 -4.29 9.46
CA VAL A 220 16.87 -3.99 10.61
C VAL A 220 16.63 -4.96 11.76
N GLY A 221 15.37 -5.18 12.16
CA GLY A 221 15.02 -6.15 13.20
C GLY A 221 15.46 -7.58 12.85
N THR A 222 15.41 -7.94 11.56
CA THR A 222 15.78 -9.29 11.10
C THR A 222 17.27 -9.49 11.18
N PHE A 223 18.05 -8.63 10.53
CA PHE A 223 19.46 -8.87 10.23
C PHE A 223 20.44 -8.19 11.20
N PHE A 224 20.04 -7.09 11.85
CA PHE A 224 20.95 -6.24 12.61
C PHE A 224 20.67 -6.24 14.13
N ARG A 225 19.65 -6.98 14.59
CA ARG A 225 19.33 -7.13 16.03
C ARG A 225 19.77 -8.49 16.56
N GLY A 226 20.67 -8.44 17.56
CA GLY A 226 21.26 -9.60 18.24
C GLY A 226 20.84 -9.69 19.71
N PRO A 227 21.63 -10.39 20.56
CA PRO A 227 21.35 -10.54 21.99
C PRO A 227 21.10 -9.20 22.69
N GLY A 228 20.07 -9.14 23.53
CA GLY A 228 19.63 -7.93 24.23
C GLY A 228 19.00 -6.88 23.33
N TRP A 229 18.60 -7.25 22.10
CA TRP A 229 18.20 -6.31 21.04
C TRP A 229 19.29 -5.30 20.65
N ALA A 230 20.56 -5.63 20.95
CA ALA A 230 21.69 -4.80 20.60
C ALA A 230 21.94 -4.84 19.08
N TRP A 231 22.52 -3.76 18.57
CA TRP A 231 22.97 -3.70 17.18
C TRP A 231 24.13 -4.65 16.95
N VAL A 232 24.02 -5.53 15.96
CA VAL A 232 25.07 -6.46 15.53
C VAL A 232 25.25 -6.37 14.03
N TRP A 233 26.49 -6.59 13.58
CA TRP A 233 26.77 -6.72 12.15
C TRP A 233 26.57 -8.19 11.75
N PRO A 234 25.64 -8.50 10.83
CA PRO A 234 25.24 -9.88 10.52
C PRO A 234 26.38 -10.79 10.03
N TRP A 235 27.53 -10.22 9.67
CA TRP A 235 28.66 -10.89 9.03
C TRP A 235 29.98 -10.77 9.82
N LYS A 236 29.95 -10.22 11.04
CA LYS A 236 31.12 -10.24 11.92
C LYS A 236 30.99 -11.44 12.86
N SER A 237 31.80 -12.46 12.58
CA SER A 237 32.05 -13.61 13.46
C SER A 237 32.65 -13.20 14.79
#